data_AF-A0A520HPJ2-F1
#
_entry.id   AF-A0A520HPJ2-F1
#
_cell.length_a   1.000
_cell.length_b   1.000
_cell.length_c   1.000
_cell.angle_alpha   90.00
_cell.angle_beta   90.00
_cell.angle_gamma   90.00
#
_symmetry.space_group_name_H-M   'P 1'
#
loop_
_entity.id
_entity.type
_entity.pdbx_description
1 polymer ?
#
loop_
_entity_poly.entity_id
_entity_poly.type
_entity_poly.pdbx_seq_one_letter_code
_entity_poly.pdbx_strand_id
1 'polypeptide(L)'
;LVALDPGNPRSLAFSAERIAQRLAELPVLSDDEMAEPQQWQATALQAIVATSTAADLDAETLGDIERRLGGVSDALARRYFLQGAEPLRAAELTLA
;
A
#
# COMPACT_ATOMS: atom_id res chain seq x y z
N LEU A 1 -4.37 13.80 -5.65
CA LEU A 1 -4.90 12.60 -6.33
C LEU A 1 -4.55 12.68 -7.83
N VAL A 2 -3.25 12.61 -8.16
CA VAL A 2 -2.72 12.64 -9.54
C VAL A 2 -2.29 11.23 -10.01
N ALA A 3 -2.36 10.23 -9.13
CA ALA A 3 -1.76 8.91 -9.36
C ALA A 3 -2.61 7.96 -10.22
N LEU A 4 -3.88 8.29 -10.48
CA LEU A 4 -4.83 7.44 -11.19
C LEU A 4 -5.22 8.11 -12.50
N ASP A 5 -4.35 8.00 -13.51
CA ASP A 5 -4.66 8.42 -14.87
C ASP A 5 -5.33 7.25 -15.61
N PRO A 6 -6.66 7.27 -15.84
CA PRO A 6 -7.34 6.23 -16.62
C PRO A 6 -6.85 6.18 -18.08
N GLY A 7 -6.23 7.26 -18.58
CA GLY A 7 -5.56 7.30 -19.87
C GLY A 7 -4.25 6.52 -19.92
N ASN A 8 -3.73 6.05 -18.79
CA ASN A 8 -2.46 5.34 -18.71
C ASN A 8 -2.47 4.14 -17.74
N PRO A 9 -3.16 3.04 -18.10
CA PRO A 9 -3.31 1.86 -17.25
C PRO A 9 -1.98 1.17 -16.92
N ARG A 10 -0.95 1.31 -17.77
CA ARG A 10 0.39 0.78 -17.50
C ARG A 10 1.06 1.45 -16.30
N SER A 11 0.91 2.77 -16.18
CA SER A 11 1.45 3.52 -15.04
C SER A 11 0.78 3.11 -13.74
N LEU A 12 -0.52 2.82 -13.78
CA LEU A 12 -1.26 2.33 -12.62
C LEU A 12 -0.79 0.93 -12.20
N ALA A 13 -0.63 0.00 -13.14
CA ALA A 13 -0.10 -1.33 -12.88
C ALA A 13 1.31 -1.29 -12.28
N PHE A 14 2.20 -0.48 -12.86
CA PHE A 14 3.54 -0.29 -12.33
C PHE A 14 3.54 0.29 -10.91
N SER A 15 2.68 1.27 -10.64
CA SER A 15 2.59 1.89 -9.31
C SER A 15 2.07 0.91 -8.26
N ALA A 16 1.04 0.12 -8.59
CA ALA A 16 0.49 -0.90 -7.70
C ALA A 16 1.52 -2.01 -7.38
N GLU A 17 2.27 -2.46 -8.39
CA GLU A 17 3.36 -3.42 -8.21
C GLU A 17 4.45 -2.86 -7.28
N ARG A 18 4.90 -1.63 -7.53
CA ARG A 18 5.92 -0.98 -6.70
C ARG A 18 5.46 -0.81 -5.26
N ILE A 19 4.21 -0.42 -5.03
CA ILE A 19 3.66 -0.32 -3.68
C ILE A 19 3.71 -1.69 -3.00
N ALA A 20 3.21 -2.75 -3.63
CA ALA A 20 3.24 -4.10 -3.06
C ALA A 20 4.66 -4.57 -2.72
N GLN A 21 5.62 -4.36 -3.62
CA GLN A 21 7.04 -4.69 -3.38
C GLN A 21 7.61 -3.93 -2.17
N ARG A 22 7.41 -2.61 -2.10
CA ARG A 22 7.94 -1.80 -0.98
C ARG A 22 7.30 -2.18 0.35
N LEU A 23 6.03 -2.60 0.35
CA LEU A 23 5.35 -3.07 1.56
C LEU A 23 5.80 -4.45 2.03
N ALA A 24 6.25 -5.29 1.10
CA ALA A 24 6.87 -6.58 1.43
C ALA A 24 8.28 -6.41 2.04
N GLU A 25 8.96 -5.30 1.74
CA GLU A 25 10.27 -4.96 2.33
C GLU A 25 10.17 -4.37 3.75
N LEU A 26 8.97 -3.96 4.19
CA LEU A 26 8.80 -3.39 5.53
C LEU A 26 8.95 -4.47 6.62
N PRO A 27 9.53 -4.14 7.77
CA PRO A 27 9.69 -5.08 8.87
C PRO A 27 8.32 -5.52 9.39
N VAL A 28 8.05 -6.82 9.30
CA VAL A 28 6.88 -7.45 9.92
C VAL A 28 7.09 -7.42 11.44
N LEU A 29 6.11 -6.90 12.18
CA LEU A 29 6.17 -6.86 13.67
C LEU A 29 5.27 -7.94 14.29
N SER A 30 4.72 -8.86 13.49
CA SER A 30 3.93 -10.02 13.92
C SER A 30 4.75 -11.30 13.71
N ASP A 31 4.78 -12.20 14.70
CA ASP A 31 5.51 -13.48 14.62
C ASP A 31 4.64 -14.63 14.07
N ASP A 32 3.49 -14.33 13.47
CA ASP A 32 2.52 -15.32 13.00
C ASP A 32 2.81 -15.86 11.58
N GLU A 33 3.93 -15.45 10.97
CA GLU A 33 4.33 -15.78 9.59
C GLU A 33 3.29 -15.36 8.52
N MET A 34 2.26 -14.60 8.91
CA MET A 34 1.19 -14.17 8.02
C MET A 34 1.46 -12.79 7.44
N ALA A 35 0.92 -12.54 6.24
CA ALA A 35 0.97 -11.22 5.63
C ALA A 35 0.17 -10.21 6.48
N GLU A 36 0.83 -9.12 6.85
CA GLU A 36 0.19 -8.06 7.63
C GLU A 36 -0.94 -7.35 6.86
N PRO A 37 -1.86 -6.63 7.55
CA PRO A 37 -2.97 -5.93 6.93
C PRO A 37 -2.64 -5.17 5.65
N GLN A 38 -1.62 -4.33 5.69
CA GLN A 38 -1.17 -3.55 4.55
C GLN A 38 -0.60 -4.40 3.40
N GLN A 39 0.05 -5.54 3.71
CA GLN A 39 0.68 -6.41 2.72
C GLN A 39 -0.37 -7.19 1.93
N TRP A 40 -1.37 -7.79 2.60
CA TRP A 40 -2.43 -8.51 1.90
C TRP A 40 -3.30 -7.55 1.08
N GLN A 41 -3.59 -6.35 1.61
CA GLN A 41 -4.37 -5.33 0.89
C GLN A 41 -3.65 -4.83 -0.36
N ALA A 42 -2.34 -4.58 -0.27
CA ALA A 42 -1.54 -4.17 -1.41
C ALA A 42 -1.40 -5.26 -2.47
N THR A 43 -1.26 -6.52 -2.04
CA THR A 43 -1.26 -7.68 -2.94
C THR A 43 -2.58 -7.79 -3.68
N ALA A 44 -3.71 -7.65 -2.97
CA ALA A 44 -5.03 -7.66 -3.60
C ALA A 44 -5.21 -6.50 -4.59
N LEU A 45 -4.74 -5.30 -4.25
CA LEU A 45 -4.76 -4.15 -5.16
C LEU A 45 -3.94 -4.41 -6.43
N GLN A 46 -2.71 -4.91 -6.29
CA GLN A 46 -1.85 -5.23 -7.41
C GLN A 46 -2.48 -6.31 -8.31
N ALA A 47 -3.08 -7.34 -7.74
CA ALA A 47 -3.76 -8.39 -8.50
C ALA A 47 -4.95 -7.86 -9.31
N ILE A 48 -5.76 -6.96 -8.73
CA ILE A 48 -6.86 -6.30 -9.46
C ILE A 48 -6.30 -5.56 -10.67
N VAL A 49 -5.35 -4.66 -10.44
CA VAL A 49 -4.82 -3.82 -11.52
C VAL A 49 -4.09 -4.63 -12.59
N ALA A 50 -3.35 -5.68 -12.21
CA ALA A 50 -2.60 -6.52 -13.15
C ALA A 50 -3.48 -7.45 -14.00
N THR A 51 -4.72 -7.74 -13.56
CA THR A 51 -5.66 -8.60 -14.27
C THR A 51 -6.73 -7.83 -15.02
N SER A 52 -6.89 -6.54 -14.75
CA SER A 52 -7.76 -5.64 -15.51
C SER A 52 -7.23 -5.37 -16.92
N THR A 53 -8.13 -5.38 -17.90
CA THR A 53 -7.87 -4.81 -19.22
C THR A 53 -8.03 -3.28 -19.16
N ALA A 54 -7.56 -2.58 -20.20
CA ALA A 54 -7.75 -1.13 -20.28
C ALA A 54 -9.24 -0.71 -20.32
N ALA A 55 -10.13 -1.60 -20.79
CA ALA A 55 -11.57 -1.34 -20.83
C ALA A 55 -12.24 -1.53 -19.46
N ASP A 56 -11.65 -2.35 -18.58
CA ASP A 56 -12.16 -2.59 -17.22
C ASP A 56 -11.83 -1.43 -16.27
N LEU A 57 -10.85 -0.59 -16.61
CA LEU A 57 -10.40 0.54 -15.78
C LEU A 57 -11.24 1.80 -16.04
N ASP A 58 -12.54 1.67 -15.83
CA ASP A 58 -13.49 2.77 -15.86
C ASP A 58 -13.47 3.62 -14.56
N ALA A 59 -14.28 4.67 -14.52
CA ALA A 59 -14.31 5.59 -13.38
C ALA A 59 -14.77 4.91 -12.07
N GLU A 60 -15.64 3.91 -12.16
CA GLU A 60 -16.11 3.15 -10.99
C GLU A 60 -14.97 2.31 -10.42
N THR A 61 -14.32 1.51 -11.28
CA THR A 61 -13.18 0.67 -10.91
C THR A 61 -12.01 1.50 -10.38
N LEU A 62 -11.78 2.68 -10.96
CA LEU A 62 -10.75 3.60 -10.49
C LEU A 62 -11.06 4.16 -9.10
N GLY A 63 -12.32 4.49 -8.82
CA GLY A 63 -12.77 4.89 -7.49
C GLY A 63 -12.63 3.77 -6.46
N ASP A 64 -12.83 2.52 -6.87
CA ASP A 64 -12.64 1.34 -6.01
C ASP A 64 -11.17 1.12 -5.68
N ILE A 65 -10.29 1.27 -6.68
CA ILE A 65 -8.84 1.25 -6.52
C ILE A 65 -8.38 2.35 -5.55
N GLU A 66 -8.92 3.57 -5.68
CA GLU A 66 -8.60 4.68 -4.77
C GLU A 66 -8.98 4.35 -3.31
N ARG A 67 -10.19 3.83 -3.08
CA ARG A 67 -10.64 3.44 -1.73
C ARG A 67 -9.76 2.34 -1.14
N ARG A 68 -9.36 1.35 -1.95
CA ARG A 68 -8.43 0.27 -1.52
C ARG A 68 -7.05 0.83 -1.17
N LEU A 69 -6.54 1.77 -1.95
CA LEU A 69 -5.27 2.45 -1.66
C LEU A 69 -5.35 3.25 -0.35
N GLY A 70 -6.48 3.92 -0.10
CA GLY A 70 -6.77 4.54 1.21
C GLY A 70 -6.71 3.53 2.36
N GLY A 71 -7.30 2.34 2.18
CA GLY A 71 -7.23 1.26 3.16
C GLY A 71 -5.79 0.80 3.47
N VAL A 72 -4.95 0.67 2.44
CA VAL A 72 -3.52 0.35 2.61
C VAL A 72 -2.81 1.46 3.41
N SER A 73 -3.09 2.73 3.09
CA SER A 73 -2.55 3.89 3.81
C SER A 73 -2.95 3.88 5.29
N ASP A 74 -4.20 3.57 5.59
CA ASP A 74 -4.68 3.51 6.97
C ASP A 74 -4.07 2.34 7.76
N ALA A 75 -3.86 1.19 7.11
CA ALA A 75 -3.19 0.04 7.73
C ALA A 75 -1.73 0.38 8.07
N LEU A 76 -1.02 1.04 7.14
CA LEU A 76 0.31 1.58 7.39
C LEU A 76 0.35 2.58 8.53
N ALA A 77 -0.58 3.54 8.53
CA ALA A 77 -0.66 4.57 9.56
C ALA A 77 -0.82 3.94 10.95
N ARG A 78 -1.73 2.96 11.08
CA ARG A 78 -1.93 2.22 12.33
C ARG A 78 -0.69 1.44 12.76
N ARG A 79 0.00 0.79 11.81
CA ARG A 79 1.11 -0.12 12.12
C ARG A 79 2.42 0.61 12.43
N TYR A 80 2.73 1.66 11.69
CA TYR A 80 4.04 2.34 11.75
C TYR A 80 3.98 3.77 12.29
N PHE A 81 2.81 4.41 12.34
CA PHE A 81 2.72 5.84 12.60
C PHE A 81 1.91 6.25 13.84
N LEU A 82 1.13 5.37 14.52
CA LEU A 82 0.11 5.88 15.47
C LEU A 82 -0.16 5.19 16.82
N GLN A 83 0.81 4.53 17.45
CA GLN A 83 0.74 4.23 18.91
C GLN A 83 1.99 4.63 19.70
N GLY A 84 2.68 5.71 19.30
CA GLY A 84 3.67 6.36 20.17
C GLY A 84 4.89 6.88 19.43
N ALA A 85 4.90 8.18 19.14
CA ALA A 85 6.11 8.92 18.86
C ALA A 85 7.01 9.10 20.12
N GLU A 86 7.10 8.12 21.02
CA GLU A 86 7.88 8.23 22.27
C GLU A 86 9.09 7.27 22.36
N PRO A 87 9.02 5.94 22.10
CA PRO A 87 10.21 5.10 22.28
C PRO A 87 11.16 5.04 21.07
N LEU A 88 10.64 5.13 19.83
CA LEU A 88 11.48 5.06 18.62
C LEU A 88 12.25 6.36 18.35
N ARG A 89 11.74 7.52 18.79
CA ARG A 89 12.51 8.77 18.80
C ARG A 89 13.62 8.77 19.86
N ALA A 90 13.44 8.05 20.97
CA ALA A 90 14.47 7.93 21.99
C ALA A 90 15.65 7.03 21.54
N ALA A 91 15.38 6.00 20.73
CA ALA A 91 16.42 5.11 20.19
C ALA A 91 17.22 5.76 19.05
N GLU A 92 16.61 6.61 18.21
CA GLU A 92 17.32 7.31 17.13
C GLU A 92 18.12 8.55 17.60
N LEU A 93 17.96 9.00 18.86
CA LEU A 93 18.75 10.10 19.46
C LEU A 93 19.93 9.62 20.33
N THR A 94 20.22 8.32 20.39
CA THR A 94 21.33 7.76 21.19
C THR A 94 22.35 6.93 20.39
N LEU A 95 22.39 7.09 19.07
CA LEU A 95 23.48 6.59 18.22
C LEU A 95 24.02 7.68 17.29
N ALA A 96 24.51 8.78 17.88
CA ALA A 96 25.45 9.72 17.25
C ALA A 96 26.47 10.21 18.29
#